data_AF-A0A5D0J0P6-F1
#
_entry.id   AF-A0A5D0J0P6-F1
#
_cell.length_a   1.000
_cell.length_b   1.000
_cell.length_c   1.000
_cell.angle_alpha   90.00
_cell.angle_beta   90.00
_cell.angle_gamma   90.00
#
_symmetry.space_group_name_H-M   'P 1'
#
loop_
_entity.id
_entity.type
_entity.pdbx_description
1 polymer ?
#
loop_
_entity_poly.entity_id
_entity_poly.type
_entity_poly.pdbx_seq_one_letter_code
_entity_poly.pdbx_strand_id
1 'polypeptide(L)'
;MQEINYIKHLNAVFEQFSKDSRLNPTHISLYVALFQLWNYNFFREEFYISREDVMEFSKIGSKSTYHRCIKELSHWSYIIYMPSHNPYKGSRIKMFNFGTSDEQALYLGRTKIETSDGQALVPILKHIQTIENNKNNNKQQNFKNLKGSNSENGSKQEATVPIGDNLKTTSDKNYNEPL
;
A
#
# COMPACT_ATOMS: atom_id res chain seq x y z
N MET A 1 -19.22 18.71 1.11
CA MET A 1 -18.17 17.67 1.21
C MET A 1 -16.85 18.40 1.14
N GLN A 2 -16.00 18.32 2.15
CA GLN A 2 -14.69 18.99 2.12
C GLN A 2 -13.87 18.39 0.97
N GLU A 3 -13.29 19.26 0.14
CA GLU A 3 -12.46 18.84 -0.98
C GLU A 3 -11.14 18.27 -0.47
N ILE A 4 -10.82 17.01 -0.83
CA ILE A 4 -9.55 16.38 -0.44
C ILE A 4 -8.45 16.96 -1.31
N ASN A 5 -7.51 17.66 -0.68
CA ASN A 5 -6.30 18.06 -1.35
C ASN A 5 -5.29 16.90 -1.35
N TYR A 6 -5.06 16.29 -2.52
CA TYR A 6 -4.18 15.14 -2.71
C TYR A 6 -2.79 15.37 -2.08
N ILE A 7 -2.16 16.51 -2.37
CA ILE A 7 -0.77 16.79 -1.97
C ILE A 7 -0.68 17.02 -0.46
N LYS A 8 -1.60 17.83 0.10
CA LYS A 8 -1.63 18.08 1.55
C LYS A 8 -1.88 16.80 2.34
N HIS A 9 -2.85 15.99 1.90
CA HIS A 9 -3.14 14.70 2.52
C HIS A 9 -1.94 13.77 2.47
N LEU A 10 -1.30 13.64 1.31
CA LEU A 10 -0.13 12.76 1.14
C LEU A 10 1.04 13.19 2.06
N ASN A 11 1.33 14.49 2.11
CA ASN A 11 2.38 15.02 2.99
C ASN A 11 2.07 14.76 4.47
N ALA A 12 0.83 14.99 4.91
CA ALA A 12 0.41 14.76 6.29
C ALA A 12 0.47 13.28 6.68
N VAL A 13 0.10 12.38 5.77
CA VAL A 13 0.23 10.93 5.97
C VAL A 13 1.69 10.52 6.11
N PHE A 14 2.57 11.01 5.23
CA PHE A 14 3.99 10.67 5.30
C PHE A 14 4.65 11.18 6.58
N GLU A 15 4.21 12.33 7.08
CA GLU A 15 4.63 12.80 8.41
C GLU A 15 4.14 11.88 9.54
N GLN A 16 2.92 11.33 9.45
CA GLN A 16 2.46 10.32 10.42
C GLN A 16 3.24 9.02 10.31
N PHE A 17 3.55 8.58 9.09
CA PHE A 17 4.32 7.35 8.86
C PHE A 17 5.73 7.43 9.43
N SER A 18 6.37 8.61 9.39
CA SER A 18 7.71 8.78 9.97
C SER A 18 7.71 8.78 11.50
N LYS A 19 6.57 9.11 12.13
CA LYS A 19 6.39 9.13 13.59
C LYS A 19 5.91 7.79 14.15
N ASP A 20 5.18 7.00 13.37
CA ASP A 20 4.61 5.72 13.82
C ASP A 20 5.56 4.53 13.55
N SER A 21 6.27 4.11 14.59
CA SER A 21 7.20 2.98 14.53
C SER A 21 6.54 1.61 14.39
N ARG A 22 5.21 1.50 14.50
CA ARG A 22 4.46 0.24 14.35
C ARG A 22 4.28 -0.14 12.87
N LEU A 23 4.38 0.83 11.97
CA LEU A 23 4.25 0.61 10.54
C LEU A 23 5.46 -0.14 9.98
N ASN A 24 5.18 -1.01 9.02
CA ASN A 24 6.21 -1.72 8.27
C ASN A 24 6.09 -1.30 6.79
N PRO A 25 7.08 -1.60 5.93
CA PRO A 25 7.01 -1.22 4.52
C PRO A 25 5.75 -1.76 3.81
N THR A 26 5.24 -2.92 4.23
CA THR A 26 4.01 -3.51 3.69
C THR A 26 2.77 -2.69 4.04
N HIS A 27 2.70 -2.13 5.25
CA HIS A 27 1.63 -1.20 5.65
C HIS A 27 1.64 0.05 4.78
N ILE A 28 2.81 0.64 4.58
CA ILE A 28 2.98 1.85 3.76
C ILE A 28 2.54 1.57 2.32
N SER A 29 3.04 0.47 1.74
CA SER A 29 2.68 0.08 0.37
C SER A 29 1.17 -0.19 0.22
N LEU A 30 0.56 -0.88 1.19
CA LEU A 30 -0.88 -1.14 1.22
C LEU A 30 -1.70 0.15 1.33
N TYR A 31 -1.31 1.08 2.21
CA TYR A 31 -1.99 2.35 2.34
C TYR A 31 -1.90 3.18 1.05
N VAL A 32 -0.72 3.25 0.43
CA VAL A 32 -0.53 3.99 -0.83
C VAL A 32 -1.39 3.39 -1.95
N ALA A 33 -1.48 2.07 -2.04
CA ALA A 33 -2.38 1.39 -2.97
C ALA A 33 -3.86 1.77 -2.73
N LEU A 34 -4.32 1.74 -1.47
CA LEU A 34 -5.67 2.16 -1.11
C LEU A 34 -5.92 3.65 -1.42
N PHE A 35 -4.93 4.51 -1.19
CA PHE A 35 -5.00 5.94 -1.51
C PHE A 35 -5.12 6.19 -3.02
N GLN A 36 -4.37 5.45 -3.85
CA GLN A 36 -4.51 5.51 -5.31
C GLN A 36 -5.93 5.10 -5.74
N LEU A 37 -6.44 4.00 -5.20
CA LEU A 37 -7.82 3.55 -5.46
C LEU A 37 -8.85 4.57 -5.00
N TRP A 38 -8.63 5.23 -3.87
CA TRP A 38 -9.51 6.29 -3.38
C TRP A 38 -9.51 7.50 -4.32
N ASN A 39 -8.36 7.89 -4.86
CA ASN A 39 -8.23 8.93 -5.89
C ASN A 39 -8.95 8.54 -7.19
N TYR A 40 -8.82 7.29 -7.66
CA TYR A 40 -9.59 6.80 -8.81
C TYR A 40 -11.11 6.83 -8.58
N ASN A 41 -11.54 6.72 -7.32
CA ASN A 41 -12.93 6.85 -6.90
C ASN A 41 -13.32 8.28 -6.52
N PHE A 42 -12.57 9.30 -6.96
CA PHE A 42 -12.85 10.72 -6.72
C PHE A 42 -13.04 11.08 -5.24
N PHE A 43 -12.26 10.45 -4.36
CA PHE A 43 -12.30 10.69 -2.91
C PHE A 43 -13.68 10.53 -2.27
N ARG A 44 -14.50 9.60 -2.76
CA ARG A 44 -15.78 9.25 -2.14
C ARG A 44 -15.58 8.91 -0.66
N GLU A 45 -16.57 9.24 0.17
CA GLU A 45 -16.55 8.92 1.59
C GLU A 45 -16.24 7.43 1.84
N GLU A 46 -16.80 6.57 0.99
CA GLU A 46 -16.50 5.14 0.99
C GLU A 46 -16.41 4.60 -0.44
N PHE A 47 -15.60 3.56 -0.62
CA PHE A 47 -15.46 2.89 -1.91
C PHE A 47 -15.26 1.37 -1.73
N TYR A 48 -15.57 0.64 -2.80
CA TYR A 48 -15.43 -0.81 -2.84
C TYR A 48 -14.04 -1.18 -3.38
N ILE A 49 -13.48 -2.25 -2.82
CA ILE A 49 -12.21 -2.82 -3.23
C ILE A 49 -12.34 -4.32 -3.48
N SER A 50 -11.69 -4.78 -4.54
CA SER A 50 -11.35 -6.18 -4.75
C SER A 50 -10.06 -6.50 -4.00
N ARG A 51 -9.98 -7.68 -3.37
CA ARG A 51 -8.76 -8.10 -2.67
C ARG A 51 -7.61 -8.26 -3.66
N GLU A 52 -7.90 -8.88 -4.79
CA GLU A 52 -6.94 -9.19 -5.86
C GLU A 52 -6.28 -7.90 -6.37
N ASP A 53 -7.09 -6.89 -6.69
CA ASP A 53 -6.60 -5.59 -7.16
C ASP A 53 -5.71 -4.94 -6.09
N VAL A 54 -6.19 -4.84 -4.84
CA VAL A 54 -5.41 -4.19 -3.78
C VAL A 54 -4.09 -4.92 -3.53
N MET A 55 -4.06 -6.25 -3.59
CA MET A 55 -2.84 -7.04 -3.49
C MET A 55 -1.86 -6.74 -4.64
N GLU A 56 -2.36 -6.61 -5.88
CA GLU A 56 -1.54 -6.26 -7.04
C GLU A 56 -0.96 -4.84 -6.97
N PHE A 57 -1.77 -3.85 -6.59
CA PHE A 57 -1.34 -2.47 -6.41
C PHE A 57 -0.33 -2.33 -5.26
N SER A 58 -0.53 -3.03 -4.16
CA SER A 58 0.35 -3.02 -2.98
C SER A 58 1.57 -3.95 -3.08
N LYS A 59 1.70 -4.70 -4.18
CA LYS A 59 2.76 -5.69 -4.38
C LYS A 59 2.85 -6.74 -3.26
N ILE A 60 1.70 -7.06 -2.66
CA ILE A 60 1.59 -8.10 -1.64
C ILE A 60 1.18 -9.42 -2.31
N GLY A 61 2.07 -10.42 -2.29
CA GLY A 61 1.78 -11.75 -2.84
C GLY A 61 1.01 -12.68 -1.89
N SER A 62 1.04 -12.40 -0.57
CA SER A 62 0.46 -13.29 0.44
C SER A 62 -0.87 -12.79 0.99
N LYS A 63 -1.90 -13.64 0.92
CA LYS A 63 -3.24 -13.37 1.49
C LYS A 63 -3.18 -13.14 3.00
N SER A 64 -2.37 -13.92 3.73
CA SER A 64 -2.25 -13.76 5.19
C SER A 64 -1.64 -12.42 5.56
N THR A 65 -0.61 -12.00 4.83
CA THR A 65 0.03 -10.69 4.99
C THR A 65 -0.95 -9.55 4.70
N TYR A 66 -1.69 -9.63 3.58
CA TYR A 66 -2.73 -8.66 3.25
C TYR A 66 -3.76 -8.52 4.37
N HIS A 67 -4.32 -9.63 4.84
CA HIS A 67 -5.35 -9.61 5.87
C HIS A 67 -4.85 -9.10 7.22
N ARG A 68 -3.59 -9.39 7.58
CA ARG A 68 -2.96 -8.83 8.78
C ARG A 68 -2.81 -7.31 8.64
N CYS A 69 -2.15 -6.87 7.58
CA CYS A 69 -1.83 -5.46 7.39
C CYS A 69 -3.07 -4.56 7.22
N ILE A 70 -4.11 -5.02 6.53
CA ILE A 70 -5.34 -4.23 6.38
C ILE A 70 -6.10 -4.07 7.70
N LYS A 71 -6.09 -5.12 8.54
CA LYS A 71 -6.68 -5.06 9.89
C LYS A 71 -5.88 -4.15 10.81
N GLU A 72 -4.55 -4.22 10.75
CA GLU A 72 -3.64 -3.36 11.51
C GLU A 72 -3.82 -1.88 11.13
N LEU A 73 -3.84 -1.55 9.83
CA LEU A 73 -4.15 -0.20 9.34
C LEU A 73 -5.53 0.29 9.81
N SER A 74 -6.53 -0.60 9.82
CA SER A 74 -7.85 -0.24 10.33
C SER A 74 -7.86 -0.02 11.85
N HIS A 75 -7.08 -0.81 12.60
CA HIS A 75 -6.96 -0.69 14.04
C HIS A 75 -6.25 0.61 14.45
N TRP A 76 -5.27 1.04 13.68
CA TRP A 76 -4.53 2.30 13.91
C TRP A 76 -5.22 3.53 13.33
N SER A 77 -6.46 3.40 12.85
CA SER A 77 -7.26 4.52 12.32
C SER A 77 -6.60 5.24 11.13
N TYR A 78 -5.88 4.50 10.28
CA TYR A 78 -5.48 4.99 8.95
C TYR A 78 -6.61 4.81 7.93
N ILE A 79 -7.43 3.78 8.12
CA ILE A 79 -8.61 3.44 7.32
C ILE A 79 -9.70 2.86 8.21
N ILE A 80 -10.92 2.73 7.68
CA ILE A 80 -11.95 1.84 8.22
C ILE A 80 -12.15 0.73 7.20
N TYR A 81 -11.90 -0.52 7.63
CA TYR A 81 -12.08 -1.70 6.79
C TYR A 81 -13.38 -2.44 7.13
N MET A 82 -14.25 -2.59 6.13
CA MET A 82 -15.53 -3.28 6.23
C MET A 82 -15.50 -4.51 5.31
N PRO A 83 -15.11 -5.69 5.84
CA PRO A 83 -14.96 -6.89 5.03
C PRO A 83 -16.30 -7.36 4.46
N SER A 84 -16.26 -7.92 3.26
CA SER A 84 -17.41 -8.54 2.61
C SER A 84 -17.01 -9.92 2.07
N HIS A 85 -17.93 -10.88 2.21
CA HIS A 85 -17.76 -12.21 1.65
C HIS A 85 -18.36 -12.33 0.24
N ASN A 86 -18.97 -11.26 -0.29
CA ASN A 86 -19.59 -11.26 -1.61
C ASN A 86 -18.55 -10.93 -2.69
N PRO A 87 -18.21 -11.88 -3.59
CA PRO A 87 -17.21 -11.68 -4.64
C PRO A 87 -17.60 -10.59 -5.65
N TYR A 88 -18.90 -10.30 -5.83
CA TYR A 88 -19.39 -9.29 -6.77
C TYR A 88 -19.42 -7.87 -6.21
N LYS A 89 -19.41 -7.72 -4.87
CA LYS A 89 -19.45 -6.41 -4.21
C LYS A 89 -18.07 -5.98 -3.69
N GLY A 90 -17.19 -6.92 -3.35
CA GLY A 90 -15.91 -6.60 -2.73
C GLY A 90 -16.06 -6.03 -1.30
N SER A 91 -14.93 -5.76 -0.64
CA SER A 91 -14.93 -5.13 0.70
C SER A 91 -15.07 -3.62 0.58
N ARG A 92 -15.58 -2.95 1.61
CA ARG A 92 -15.66 -1.48 1.65
C ARG A 92 -14.51 -0.88 2.46
N ILE A 93 -14.05 0.28 2.03
CA ILE A 93 -13.02 1.07 2.69
C ILE A 93 -13.50 2.52 2.82
N LYS A 94 -13.21 3.12 3.97
CA LYS A 94 -13.21 4.57 4.19
C LYS A 94 -11.81 5.01 4.57
N MET A 95 -11.31 6.05 3.92
CA MET A 95 -10.01 6.67 4.26
C MET A 95 -10.26 7.83 5.21
N PHE A 96 -9.38 8.04 6.19
CA PHE A 96 -9.40 9.25 7.00
C PHE A 96 -8.74 10.40 6.24
N ASN A 97 -9.20 11.62 6.47
CA ASN A 97 -8.61 12.82 5.88
C ASN A 97 -7.56 13.40 6.82
N PHE A 98 -6.32 13.50 6.36
CA PHE A 98 -5.21 14.05 7.14
C PHE A 98 -4.75 15.42 6.62
N GLY A 99 -5.31 15.90 5.51
CA GLY A 99 -4.86 17.13 4.82
C GLY A 99 -5.65 18.40 5.12
N THR A 100 -6.74 18.32 5.90
CA THR A 100 -7.55 19.49 6.27
C THR A 100 -7.08 20.05 7.60
N SER A 101 -6.40 21.20 7.55
CA SER A 101 -5.93 21.96 8.71
C SER A 101 -7.05 22.57 9.56
N ASP A 102 -8.28 22.57 9.07
CA ASP A 102 -9.37 23.31 9.70
C ASP A 102 -10.56 22.35 9.89
N GLU A 103 -10.82 22.01 11.15
CA GLU A 103 -12.02 21.30 11.62
C GLU A 103 -12.33 19.94 10.95
N GLN A 104 -11.56 18.91 11.32
CA GLN A 104 -12.14 17.63 11.73
C GLN A 104 -11.03 16.75 12.33
N ALA A 105 -10.80 16.95 13.63
CA ALA A 105 -10.14 15.96 14.47
C ALA A 105 -11.05 14.74 14.62
N LEU A 106 -11.16 13.90 13.58
CA LEU A 106 -11.65 12.54 13.77
C LEU A 106 -10.52 11.68 14.33
N TYR A 107 -10.34 11.84 15.64
CA TYR A 107 -9.88 10.84 16.61
C TYR A 107 -8.78 9.88 16.17
N LEU A 108 -7.55 10.39 16.05
CA LEU A 108 -6.38 9.59 16.39
C LEU A 108 -6.13 9.69 17.89
N GLY A 109 -6.90 8.94 18.69
CA GLY A 109 -6.66 8.81 20.13
C GLY A 109 -7.92 8.81 20.99
N ARG A 110 -8.59 7.67 21.10
CA ARG A 110 -9.33 7.35 22.33
C ARG A 110 -9.31 5.85 22.56
N THR A 111 -8.25 5.37 23.20
CA THR A 111 -8.33 4.15 24.01
C THR A 111 -9.39 4.42 25.09
N LYS A 112 -10.51 3.71 25.02
CA LYS A 112 -11.56 3.78 26.05
C LYS A 112 -10.99 3.19 27.35
N ILE A 113 -10.62 4.05 28.28
CA ILE A 113 -10.61 3.70 29.70
C ILE A 113 -11.80 4.46 30.29
N GLU A 114 -12.87 3.73 30.61
CA GLU A 114 -13.97 4.25 31.41
C GLU A 114 -13.51 4.29 32.87
N THR A 115 -13.42 5.48 33.44
CA THR A 115 -13.61 5.67 34.87
C THR A 115 -14.26 7.03 35.05
N SER A 116 -15.39 7.04 35.76
CA SER A 116 -16.26 8.18 35.94
C SER A 116 -15.69 9.19 36.93
N ASP A 117 -16.19 10.42 36.75
CA ASP A 117 -16.34 11.49 37.74
C ASP A 117 -15.12 12.36 38.12
N GLY A 118 -15.26 13.67 37.85
CA GLY A 118 -14.57 14.73 38.59
C GLY A 118 -13.80 15.79 37.76
N GLN A 119 -14.54 16.76 37.23
CA GLN A 119 -14.23 18.20 37.05
C GLN A 119 -12.84 18.71 36.54
N ALA A 120 -12.95 19.52 35.47
CA ALA A 120 -12.25 20.78 35.11
C ALA A 120 -10.72 20.89 35.14
N LEU A 121 -10.10 21.19 33.98
CA LEU A 121 -9.07 22.25 33.82
C LEU A 121 -8.69 22.49 32.33
N VAL A 122 -8.44 23.76 32.04
CA VAL A 122 -8.23 24.48 30.76
C VAL A 122 -7.16 23.88 29.83
N PRO A 123 -7.31 23.91 28.49
CA PRO A 123 -6.18 23.64 27.60
C PRO A 123 -5.23 24.85 27.56
N ILE A 124 -4.05 24.70 28.16
CA ILE A 124 -2.88 25.56 27.94
C ILE A 124 -2.45 25.40 26.48
N LEU A 125 -2.74 26.40 25.64
CA LEU A 125 -2.10 26.55 24.34
C LEU A 125 -0.64 26.95 24.56
N LYS A 126 0.27 25.96 24.65
CA LYS A 126 1.70 26.22 24.51
C LYS A 126 1.99 26.57 23.05
N HIS A 127 2.10 27.87 22.79
CA HIS A 127 2.66 28.43 21.57
C HIS A 127 4.08 27.86 21.37
N ILE A 128 4.23 26.90 20.46
CA ILE A 128 5.56 26.46 19.99
C ILE A 128 6.02 27.49 18.97
N GLN A 129 7.03 28.27 19.33
CA GLN A 129 7.75 29.15 18.42
C GLN A 129 8.52 28.27 17.42
N THR A 130 8.26 28.48 16.14
CA THR A 130 8.98 27.86 15.04
C THR A 130 10.43 28.35 15.05
N ILE A 131 11.39 27.45 15.26
CA ILE A 131 12.81 27.75 15.05
C ILE A 131 13.04 27.71 13.52
N GLU A 132 13.29 28.86 12.93
CA GLU A 132 13.75 28.98 11.54
C GLU A 132 15.16 28.41 11.42
N ASN A 133 15.32 27.31 10.67
CA ASN A 133 16.63 26.86 10.21
C ASN A 133 16.89 27.38 8.79
N ASN A 134 17.57 28.52 8.72
CA ASN A 134 18.19 29.01 7.49
C ASN A 134 19.56 28.35 7.29
N LYS A 135 19.68 27.42 6.33
CA LYS A 135 20.94 27.23 5.55
C LYS A 135 20.77 26.44 4.25
N ASN A 136 20.65 27.22 3.17
CA ASN A 136 21.23 27.08 1.82
C ASN A 136 21.74 25.73 1.27
N ASN A 137 21.11 25.36 0.15
CA ASN A 137 21.64 25.14 -1.21
C ASN A 137 22.63 24.01 -1.57
N ASN A 138 22.23 23.35 -2.67
CA ASN A 138 23.01 22.67 -3.73
C ASN A 138 23.33 21.17 -3.60
N LYS A 139 22.47 20.33 -4.18
CA LYS A 139 22.81 19.52 -5.38
C LYS A 139 21.57 18.81 -5.95
N GLN A 140 21.05 19.32 -7.06
CA GLN A 140 20.24 18.55 -7.99
C GLN A 140 21.17 17.60 -8.76
N GLN A 141 20.98 16.29 -8.62
CA GLN A 141 21.51 15.33 -9.59
C GLN A 141 20.38 14.89 -10.51
N ASN A 142 20.47 15.38 -11.75
CA ASN A 142 19.63 15.02 -12.88
C ASN A 142 19.83 13.54 -13.24
N PHE A 143 18.81 12.70 -13.03
CA PHE A 143 18.72 11.43 -13.74
C PHE A 143 18.07 11.69 -15.10
N LYS A 144 18.92 11.71 -16.13
CA LYS A 144 18.54 11.86 -17.53
C LYS A 144 17.64 10.69 -17.95
N ASN A 145 16.54 11.06 -18.60
CA ASN A 145 15.63 10.20 -19.34
C ASN A 145 16.37 9.22 -20.27
N LEU A 146 16.05 7.93 -20.17
CA LEU A 146 16.32 6.97 -21.24
C LEU A 146 15.05 6.86 -22.10
N LYS A 147 15.05 7.56 -23.23
CA LYS A 147 14.10 7.34 -24.33
C LYS A 147 14.30 5.92 -24.86
N GLY A 148 13.20 5.22 -25.08
CA GLY A 148 13.19 3.85 -25.56
C GLY A 148 13.50 3.70 -27.05
N SER A 149 13.49 2.44 -27.46
CA SER A 149 13.29 2.04 -28.85
C SER A 149 12.60 0.68 -28.86
N ASN A 150 11.34 0.67 -29.29
CA ASN A 150 10.80 -0.46 -30.03
C ASN A 150 11.54 -0.53 -31.37
N SER A 151 11.90 -1.73 -31.82
CA SER A 151 11.91 -2.07 -33.24
C SER A 151 11.84 -3.58 -33.42
N GLU A 152 10.75 -4.03 -34.00
CA GLU A 152 10.70 -5.28 -34.78
C GLU A 152 11.53 -5.09 -36.07
N ASN A 153 12.26 -6.13 -36.48
CA ASN A 153 12.17 -6.79 -37.78
C ASN A 153 13.36 -7.73 -38.00
N GLY A 154 13.07 -8.95 -38.48
CA GLY A 154 14.02 -10.05 -38.56
C GLY A 154 14.84 -10.13 -39.85
N SER A 155 15.83 -11.02 -39.83
CA SER A 155 16.12 -12.01 -40.88
C SER A 155 17.30 -12.92 -40.48
N LYS A 156 17.09 -14.20 -40.79
CA LYS A 156 17.93 -15.41 -40.76
C LYS A 156 19.46 -15.23 -40.73
N GLN A 157 20.14 -16.05 -39.92
CA GLN A 157 21.18 -16.99 -40.38
C GLN A 157 21.17 -18.26 -39.49
N GLU A 158 21.18 -19.43 -40.14
CA GLU A 158 21.28 -20.77 -39.56
C GLU A 158 22.75 -21.14 -39.30
N ALA A 159 23.02 -21.79 -38.17
CA ALA A 159 24.08 -22.79 -38.06
C ALA A 159 23.80 -23.72 -36.86
N THR A 160 23.52 -24.97 -37.21
CA THR A 160 23.39 -26.24 -36.47
C THR A 160 24.31 -26.45 -35.26
N VAL A 161 23.79 -27.07 -34.18
CA VAL A 161 24.16 -28.40 -33.64
C VAL A 161 23.36 -28.70 -32.35
N PRO A 162 22.98 -29.96 -32.06
CA PRO A 162 21.78 -30.33 -31.30
C PRO A 162 21.95 -30.41 -29.77
N ILE A 163 20.84 -30.16 -29.09
CA ILE A 163 20.60 -30.42 -27.66
C ILE A 163 20.73 -31.93 -27.39
N GLY A 164 21.75 -32.31 -26.62
CA GLY A 164 21.87 -33.65 -26.04
C GLY A 164 21.02 -33.76 -24.78
N ASP A 165 19.84 -34.34 -24.92
CA ASP A 165 18.93 -34.66 -23.83
C ASP A 165 19.50 -35.84 -23.03
N ASN A 166 19.85 -35.61 -21.76
CA ASN A 166 20.50 -36.58 -20.87
C ASN A 166 19.48 -37.47 -20.14
N LEU A 167 18.60 -38.14 -20.87
CA LEU A 167 17.66 -39.12 -20.31
C LEU A 167 17.99 -40.51 -20.88
N LYS A 168 18.88 -41.24 -20.18
CA LYS A 168 19.00 -42.69 -20.34
C LYS A 168 17.85 -43.38 -19.62
N THR A 169 16.80 -43.75 -20.34
CA THR A 169 15.87 -44.82 -19.90
C THR A 169 16.33 -46.12 -20.55
N THR A 170 16.90 -47.03 -19.77
CA THR A 170 17.23 -48.39 -20.21
C THR A 170 15.94 -49.17 -20.45
N SER A 171 15.70 -49.58 -21.68
CA SER A 171 14.60 -50.45 -22.07
C SER A 171 15.01 -51.91 -21.92
N ASP A 172 14.93 -52.44 -20.70
CA ASP A 172 14.99 -53.89 -20.47
C ASP A 172 13.86 -54.28 -19.52
N LYS A 173 12.74 -54.74 -20.08
CA LYS A 173 11.71 -55.48 -19.35
C LYS A 173 11.42 -56.77 -20.12
N ASN A 174 11.93 -57.89 -19.60
CA ASN A 174 11.65 -59.24 -20.08
C ASN A 174 10.39 -59.76 -19.37
N TYR A 175 9.31 -60.05 -20.11
CA TYR A 175 8.00 -60.47 -19.61
C TYR A 175 7.75 -61.98 -19.77
N ASN A 176 8.73 -62.81 -19.44
CA ASN A 176 8.58 -64.27 -19.58
C ASN A 176 8.79 -65.01 -18.25
N GLU A 177 7.92 -64.76 -17.26
CA GLU A 177 7.66 -65.73 -16.19
C GLU A 177 6.15 -65.99 -16.10
N PRO A 178 5.71 -67.26 -16.02
CA PRO A 178 4.31 -67.59 -15.76
C PRO A 178 3.99 -67.43 -14.26
N LEU A 179 2.73 -67.07 -14.00
CA LEU A 179 2.11 -66.85 -12.67
C LEU A 179 2.27 -68.02 -11.69
#